data_AF-A0A6A9SXQ2-F1
#
_entry.id   AF-A0A6A9SXQ2-F1
#
_cell.length_a   1.000
_cell.length_b   1.000
_cell.length_c   1.000
_cell.angle_alpha   90.00
_cell.angle_beta   90.00
_cell.angle_gamma   90.00
#
_symmetry.space_group_name_H-M   'P 1'
#
loop_
_entity.id
_entity.type
_entity.pdbx_description
1 polymer ?
#
loop_
_entity_poly.entity_id
_entity_poly.type
_entity_poly.pdbx_seq_one_letter_code
_entity_poly.pdbx_strand_id
1 'polypeptide(L)'
;MAALLGVCTRRRYQGQPAMELEAVAARGEPLGWVVPERTVDGRRCVDTAAVVRHIADARESESTADLAATAQSVLARGLAAIAEGPADDRGLPVGLSGGVAANGAIRRTLRASLGDRSLLTHREVPPGDGGLAYGQAVVALAGAGD
;
A
#
# COMPACT_ATOMS: atom_id res chain seq x y z
N MET A 1 -2.83 -2.55 12.24
CA MET A 1 -1.73 -3.54 12.17
C MET A 1 -0.65 -3.31 13.23
N ALA A 2 0.02 -2.13 13.27
CA ALA A 2 1.05 -1.85 14.28
C ALA A 2 0.61 -2.10 15.73
N ALA A 3 -0.60 -1.67 16.11
CA ALA A 3 -1.14 -1.93 17.44
C ALA A 3 -1.46 -3.42 17.67
N LEU A 4 -2.07 -4.09 16.69
CA LEU A 4 -2.39 -5.53 16.75
C LEU A 4 -1.14 -6.38 16.99
N LEU A 5 -0.05 -6.02 16.32
CA LEU A 5 1.23 -6.70 16.43
C LEU A 5 2.10 -6.20 17.60
N GLY A 6 1.58 -5.29 18.43
CA GLY A 6 2.32 -4.74 19.57
C GLY A 6 3.49 -3.83 19.22
N VAL A 7 3.68 -3.50 17.94
CA VAL A 7 4.77 -2.63 17.45
C VAL A 7 4.60 -1.19 17.94
N CYS A 8 3.39 -0.64 17.79
CA CYS A 8 3.07 0.71 18.23
C CYS A 8 1.62 0.79 18.70
N THR A 9 1.43 0.92 20.01
CA THR A 9 0.10 1.04 20.66
C THR A 9 -0.31 2.48 20.93
N ARG A 10 0.64 3.42 20.98
CA ARG A 10 0.40 4.85 21.16
C ARG A 10 1.27 5.68 20.23
N ARG A 11 0.62 6.54 19.44
CA ARG A 11 1.27 7.48 18.53
C ARG A 11 1.74 8.75 19.26
N ARG A 12 2.94 9.24 18.93
CA ARG A 12 3.55 10.50 19.39
C ARG A 12 3.72 11.53 18.28
N TYR A 13 3.90 11.10 17.03
CA TYR A 13 3.96 11.97 15.85
C TYR A 13 3.23 11.35 14.66
N GLN A 14 2.94 12.14 13.63
CA GLN A 14 2.23 11.66 12.44
C GLN A 14 3.08 10.63 11.69
N GLY A 15 2.47 9.51 11.30
CA GLY A 15 3.15 8.44 10.57
C GLY A 15 3.91 7.42 11.43
N GLN A 16 4.19 7.70 12.72
CA GLN A 16 4.96 6.81 13.59
C GLN A 16 4.54 5.33 13.51
N PRO A 17 3.26 4.94 13.66
CA PRO A 17 2.90 3.52 13.67
C PRO A 17 3.16 2.83 12.34
N ALA A 18 3.03 3.58 11.23
CA ALA A 18 3.29 3.05 9.88
C ALA A 18 4.80 2.89 9.64
N MET A 19 5.61 3.87 10.04
CA MET A 19 7.07 3.83 9.92
C MET A 19 7.68 2.72 10.78
N GLU A 20 7.24 2.57 12.03
CA GLU A 20 7.73 1.50 12.91
C GLU A 20 7.31 0.11 12.41
N LEU A 21 6.08 -0.03 11.91
CA LEU A 21 5.63 -1.27 11.30
C LEU A 21 6.44 -1.63 10.04
N GLU A 22 6.78 -0.64 9.21
CA GLU A 22 7.68 -0.83 8.07
C GLU A 22 9.07 -1.29 8.49
N ALA A 23 9.65 -0.64 9.52
CA ALA A 23 10.96 -1.01 10.04
C ALA A 23 11.00 -2.44 10.61
N VAL A 24 9.91 -2.88 11.26
CA VAL A 24 9.76 -4.26 11.74
C VAL A 24 9.59 -5.24 10.57
N ALA A 25 8.73 -4.91 9.61
CA ALA A 25 8.50 -5.72 8.41
C ALA A 25 9.76 -5.92 7.57
N ALA A 26 10.68 -4.95 7.54
CA ALA A 26 11.94 -5.05 6.81
C ALA A 26 12.87 -6.18 7.32
N ARG A 27 12.57 -6.78 8.48
CA ARG A 27 13.33 -7.89 9.08
C ARG A 27 12.64 -9.25 8.92
N GLY A 28 11.47 -9.28 8.31
CA GLY A 28 10.68 -10.49 8.11
C GLY A 28 10.43 -10.77 6.63
N GLU A 29 9.96 -11.99 6.37
CA GLU A 29 9.61 -12.44 5.04
C GLU A 29 8.07 -12.58 4.93
N PRO A 30 7.44 -12.05 3.87
CA PRO A 30 6.01 -12.24 3.68
C PRO A 30 5.65 -13.72 3.57
N LEU A 31 4.73 -14.16 4.42
CA LEU A 31 4.09 -15.46 4.30
C LEU A 31 3.30 -15.47 2.99
N GLY A 32 3.34 -16.60 2.27
CA GLY A 32 2.77 -16.78 0.93
C GLY A 32 1.23 -16.76 0.86
N TRP A 33 0.58 -15.92 1.67
CA TRP A 33 -0.85 -15.84 1.79
C TRP A 33 -1.50 -15.38 0.49
N VAL A 34 -2.66 -15.97 0.19
CA VAL A 34 -3.55 -15.50 -0.86
C VAL A 34 -4.18 -14.19 -0.39
N VAL A 35 -4.30 -13.22 -1.29
CA VAL A 35 -4.95 -11.94 -0.99
C VAL A 35 -6.44 -12.20 -0.74
N PRO A 36 -6.99 -11.86 0.44
CA PRO A 36 -8.43 -11.94 0.66
C PRO A 36 -9.13 -10.87 -0.17
N GLU A 37 -10.09 -11.29 -0.99
CA GLU A 37 -10.83 -10.41 -1.89
C GLU A 37 -12.33 -10.44 -1.60
N ARG A 38 -13.00 -9.33 -1.89
CA ARG A 38 -14.45 -9.22 -1.84
C ARG A 38 -14.96 -8.22 -2.88
N THR A 39 -16.24 -8.32 -3.21
CA THR A 39 -16.92 -7.35 -4.07
C THR A 39 -17.82 -6.45 -3.23
N VAL A 40 -17.75 -5.14 -3.46
CA VAL A 40 -18.61 -4.13 -2.83
C VAL A 40 -19.18 -3.22 -3.91
N ASP A 41 -20.50 -3.18 -4.04
CA ASP A 41 -21.21 -2.43 -5.10
C ASP A 41 -20.64 -2.70 -6.51
N GLY A 42 -20.38 -3.98 -6.84
CA GLY A 42 -19.80 -4.38 -8.11
C GLY A 42 -18.31 -4.05 -8.30
N ARG A 43 -17.63 -3.50 -7.28
CA ARG A 43 -16.21 -3.15 -7.33
C ARG A 43 -15.37 -4.18 -6.59
N ARG A 44 -14.26 -4.61 -7.20
CA ARG A 44 -13.26 -5.48 -6.55
C ARG A 44 -12.57 -4.72 -5.42
N CYS A 45 -12.48 -5.34 -4.26
CA CYS A 45 -11.85 -4.78 -3.06
C CYS A 45 -10.99 -5.83 -2.35
N VAL A 46 -9.93 -5.39 -1.69
CA VAL A 46 -9.22 -6.22 -0.72
C VAL A 46 -10.07 -6.33 0.55
N ASP A 47 -10.34 -7.54 1.04
CA ASP A 47 -11.01 -7.74 2.32
C ASP A 47 -10.01 -7.51 3.47
N THR A 48 -9.83 -6.25 3.83
CA THR A 48 -8.93 -5.85 4.92
C THR A 48 -9.37 -6.39 6.28
N ALA A 49 -10.67 -6.68 6.47
CA ALA A 49 -11.13 -7.29 7.71
C ALA A 49 -10.67 -8.74 7.81
N ALA A 50 -10.69 -9.49 6.71
CA ALA A 50 -10.10 -10.82 6.64
C ALA A 50 -8.58 -10.78 6.86
N VAL A 51 -7.86 -9.82 6.26
CA VAL A 51 -6.41 -9.63 6.51
C VAL A 51 -6.13 -9.43 8.00
N VAL A 52 -6.90 -8.58 8.68
CA VAL A 52 -6.74 -8.33 10.11
C VAL A 52 -7.01 -9.59 10.94
N ARG A 53 -8.08 -10.35 10.62
CA ARG A 53 -8.41 -11.60 11.31
C ARG A 53 -7.31 -12.65 11.14
N HIS A 54 -6.89 -12.92 9.90
CA HIS A 54 -5.83 -13.89 9.63
C HIS A 54 -4.54 -13.54 10.35
N ILE A 55 -4.16 -12.26 10.37
CA ILE A 55 -2.98 -11.83 11.13
C ILE A 55 -3.19 -12.03 12.62
N ALA A 56 -4.36 -11.71 13.17
CA ALA A 56 -4.65 -11.92 14.59
C ALA A 56 -4.54 -13.40 14.99
N ASP A 57 -5.07 -14.30 14.16
CA ASP A 57 -5.06 -15.75 14.39
C ASP A 57 -3.64 -16.34 14.32
N ALA A 58 -2.79 -15.78 13.45
CA ALA A 58 -1.41 -16.25 13.28
C ALA A 58 -0.39 -15.66 14.28
N ARG A 59 -0.81 -14.79 15.21
CA ARG A 59 0.12 -14.08 16.13
C ARG A 59 0.92 -14.98 17.05
N GLU A 60 0.39 -16.15 17.38
CA GLU A 60 1.05 -17.08 18.30
C GLU A 60 2.00 -18.04 17.58
N SER A 61 1.78 -18.29 16.28
CA SER A 61 2.53 -19.25 15.48
C SER A 61 3.62 -18.60 14.61
N GLU A 62 3.48 -17.31 14.31
CA GLU A 62 4.35 -16.60 13.36
C GLU A 62 5.07 -15.42 14.02
N SER A 63 6.22 -15.04 13.47
CA SER A 63 6.97 -13.90 14.00
C SER A 63 6.26 -12.58 13.71
N THR A 64 6.42 -11.61 14.60
CA THR A 64 5.87 -10.24 14.40
C THR A 64 6.42 -9.60 13.12
N ALA A 65 7.67 -9.89 12.76
CA ALA A 65 8.31 -9.36 11.55
C ALA A 65 7.65 -9.94 10.29
N ASP A 66 7.45 -11.26 10.24
CA ASP A 66 6.83 -11.93 9.10
C ASP A 66 5.36 -11.53 8.94
N LEU A 67 4.61 -11.40 10.05
CA LEU A 67 3.23 -10.90 10.00
C LEU A 67 3.15 -9.44 9.53
N ALA A 68 4.09 -8.59 9.94
CA ALA A 68 4.16 -7.21 9.46
C ALA A 68 4.51 -7.13 7.97
N ALA A 69 5.44 -7.98 7.50
CA ALA A 69 5.81 -8.11 6.10
C ALA A 69 4.64 -8.64 5.25
N THR A 70 3.96 -9.67 5.76
CA THR A 70 2.77 -10.28 5.14
C THR A 70 1.65 -9.27 4.98
N ALA A 71 1.36 -8.47 6.02
CA ALA A 71 0.35 -7.43 5.95
C ALA A 71 0.60 -6.44 4.80
N GLN A 72 1.85 -5.97 4.68
CA GLN A 72 2.23 -5.00 3.65
C GLN A 72 2.22 -5.64 2.25
N SER A 73 2.70 -6.88 2.13
CA SER A 73 2.71 -7.64 0.87
C SER A 73 1.30 -7.92 0.36
N VAL A 74 0.40 -8.41 1.23
CA VAL A 74 -1.00 -8.71 0.88
C VAL A 74 -1.73 -7.45 0.40
N LEU A 75 -1.58 -6.34 1.13
CA LEU A 75 -2.18 -5.07 0.72
C LEU A 75 -1.63 -4.58 -0.62
N ALA A 76 -0.31 -4.61 -0.81
CA ALA A 76 0.32 -4.15 -2.04
C ALA A 76 -0.07 -5.02 -3.25
N ARG A 77 -0.07 -6.35 -3.11
CA ARG A 77 -0.51 -7.29 -4.16
C ARG A 77 -1.99 -7.10 -4.50
N GLY A 78 -2.83 -6.92 -3.50
CA GLY A 78 -4.26 -6.65 -3.71
C GLY A 78 -4.52 -5.33 -4.43
N LEU A 79 -3.79 -4.28 -4.06
CA LEU A 79 -3.86 -2.98 -4.76
C LEU A 79 -3.36 -3.08 -6.20
N ALA A 80 -2.28 -3.83 -6.46
CA ALA A 80 -1.81 -4.09 -7.82
C ALA A 80 -2.91 -4.78 -8.65
N ALA A 81 -3.52 -5.85 -8.13
CA ALA A 81 -4.55 -6.59 -8.85
C ALA A 81 -5.82 -5.76 -9.12
N ILE A 82 -6.13 -4.77 -8.28
CA ILE A 82 -7.23 -3.83 -8.53
C ILE A 82 -6.86 -2.83 -9.63
N ALA A 83 -5.61 -2.37 -9.67
CA ALA A 83 -5.15 -1.37 -10.63
C ALA A 83 -4.82 -1.94 -12.01
N GLU A 84 -4.35 -3.19 -12.09
CA GLU A 84 -3.87 -3.84 -13.30
C GLU A 84 -4.94 -3.92 -14.39
N GLY A 85 -6.14 -4.42 -14.09
CA GLY A 85 -7.20 -4.57 -15.09
C GLY A 85 -7.54 -3.26 -15.82
N PRO A 86 -7.93 -2.18 -15.11
CA PRO A 86 -8.21 -0.90 -15.74
C PRO A 86 -7.01 -0.26 -16.45
N ALA A 87 -5.78 -0.53 -15.98
CA ALA A 87 -4.56 -0.03 -16.58
C ALA A 87 -4.28 -0.72 -17.92
N ASP A 88 -4.36 -2.05 -17.96
CA ASP A 88 -4.16 -2.87 -19.15
C ASP A 88 -5.24 -2.59 -20.20
N ASP A 89 -6.51 -2.52 -19.79
CA ASP A 89 -7.65 -2.21 -20.67
C ASP A 89 -7.48 -0.87 -21.41
N ARG A 90 -6.75 0.08 -20.79
CA ARG A 90 -6.54 1.43 -21.31
C ARG A 90 -5.14 1.65 -21.89
N GLY A 91 -4.23 0.68 -21.72
CA GLY A 91 -2.81 0.84 -22.06
C GLY A 91 -2.13 1.98 -21.31
N LEU A 92 -2.52 2.24 -20.05
CA LEU A 92 -2.01 3.35 -19.24
C LEU A 92 -1.17 2.84 -18.06
N PRO A 93 -0.15 3.60 -17.63
CA PRO A 93 0.59 3.27 -16.43
C PRO A 93 -0.23 3.58 -15.15
N VAL A 94 0.11 2.90 -14.06
CA VAL A 94 -0.45 3.10 -12.72
C VAL A 94 0.39 4.13 -11.95
N GLY A 95 -0.23 5.17 -11.41
CA GLY A 95 0.42 6.14 -10.53
C GLY A 95 0.27 5.78 -9.05
N LEU A 96 1.37 5.79 -8.29
CA LEU A 96 1.38 5.63 -6.83
C LEU A 96 1.70 6.96 -6.13
N SER A 97 0.76 7.42 -5.31
CA SER A 97 0.81 8.68 -4.56
C SER A 97 0.28 8.49 -3.12
N GLY A 98 0.26 9.56 -2.32
CA GLY A 98 -0.15 9.57 -0.92
C GLY A 98 0.99 9.21 0.04
N GLY A 99 0.81 9.50 1.34
CA GLY A 99 1.86 9.29 2.34
C GLY A 99 2.37 7.85 2.45
N VAL A 100 1.51 6.86 2.18
CA VAL A 100 1.88 5.43 2.18
C VAL A 100 2.82 5.07 1.02
N ALA A 101 2.86 5.86 -0.07
CA ALA A 101 3.80 5.63 -1.17
C ALA A 101 5.27 5.77 -0.76
N ALA A 102 5.55 6.42 0.37
CA ALA A 102 6.88 6.47 0.96
C ALA A 102 7.35 5.08 1.43
N ASN A 103 6.42 4.20 1.80
CA ASN A 103 6.73 2.84 2.27
C ASN A 103 7.41 2.03 1.17
N GLY A 104 8.67 1.66 1.43
CA GLY A 104 9.53 0.97 0.50
C GLY A 104 9.06 -0.46 0.21
N ALA A 105 8.51 -1.16 1.19
CA ALA A 105 8.02 -2.53 0.99
C ALA A 105 6.81 -2.54 0.05
N ILE A 106 5.80 -1.71 0.31
CA ILE A 106 4.60 -1.56 -0.54
C ILE A 106 5.00 -1.14 -1.96
N ARG A 107 5.88 -0.15 -2.10
CA ARG A 107 6.34 0.31 -3.41
C ARG A 107 7.09 -0.78 -4.19
N ARG A 108 7.96 -1.55 -3.52
CA ARG A 108 8.67 -2.67 -4.16
C ARG A 108 7.71 -3.78 -4.58
N THR A 109 6.76 -4.15 -3.72
CA THR A 109 5.78 -5.19 -4.04
C THR A 109 4.87 -4.76 -5.19
N LEU A 110 4.35 -3.53 -5.19
CA LEU A 110 3.57 -2.98 -6.31
C LEU A 110 4.36 -3.02 -7.62
N ARG A 111 5.63 -2.61 -7.58
CA ARG A 111 6.51 -2.62 -8.76
C ARG A 111 6.76 -4.04 -9.26
N ALA A 112 6.97 -5.00 -8.37
CA ALA A 112 7.13 -6.39 -8.73
C ALA A 112 5.84 -7.00 -9.31
N SER A 113 4.67 -6.58 -8.82
CA SER A 113 3.38 -7.07 -9.30
C SER A 113 2.95 -6.46 -10.64
N LEU A 114 3.21 -5.18 -10.88
CA LEU A 114 2.77 -4.47 -12.09
C LEU A 114 3.85 -4.38 -13.17
N GLY A 115 5.12 -4.59 -12.80
CA GLY A 115 6.29 -4.35 -13.66
C GLY A 115 6.82 -2.91 -13.60
N ASP A 116 8.12 -2.74 -13.89
CA ASP A 116 8.85 -1.47 -13.72
C ASP A 116 8.29 -0.32 -14.57
N ARG A 117 7.84 -0.60 -15.80
CA ARG A 117 7.33 0.41 -16.74
C ARG A 117 5.89 0.82 -16.46
N SER A 118 5.17 0.02 -15.66
CA SER A 118 3.75 0.21 -15.39
C SER A 118 3.51 0.99 -14.10
N LEU A 119 4.53 1.29 -13.29
CA LEU A 119 4.38 2.00 -12.02
C LEU A 119 5.12 3.34 -11.99
N LEU A 120 4.36 4.44 -12.03
CA LEU A 120 4.86 5.80 -11.85
C LEU A 120 4.88 6.19 -10.37
N THR A 121 6.00 6.75 -9.92
CA THR A 121 6.18 7.25 -8.54
C THR A 121 6.75 8.65 -8.56
N HIS A 122 6.50 9.40 -7.48
CA HIS A 122 7.05 10.73 -7.29
C HIS A 122 8.59 10.75 -7.21
N ARG A 123 9.21 11.81 -7.73
CA ARG A 123 10.66 12.04 -7.68
C ARG A 123 11.02 13.44 -7.16
N GLU A 124 10.44 14.47 -7.74
CA GLU A 124 10.76 15.88 -7.44
C GLU A 124 9.89 16.48 -6.32
N VAL A 125 8.70 15.94 -6.12
CA VAL A 125 7.76 16.37 -5.08
C VAL A 125 7.46 15.19 -4.15
N PRO A 126 7.17 15.42 -2.86
CA PRO A 126 6.82 14.33 -1.97
C PRO A 126 5.44 13.77 -2.32
N PRO A 127 5.22 12.43 -2.19
CA PRO A 127 3.95 11.82 -2.54
C PRO A 127 2.81 12.14 -1.55
N GLY A 128 3.14 12.60 -0.34
CA GLY A 128 2.16 12.98 0.68
C GLY A 128 1.69 14.43 0.56
N ASP A 129 1.13 14.96 1.65
CA ASP A 129 0.48 16.27 1.68
C ASP A 129 1.38 17.44 1.25
N GLY A 130 2.70 17.32 1.44
CA GLY A 130 3.67 18.32 0.96
C GLY A 130 3.71 18.50 -0.57
N GLY A 131 3.20 17.53 -1.34
CA GLY A 131 3.10 17.61 -2.80
C GLY A 131 1.67 17.89 -3.30
N LEU A 132 0.69 17.98 -2.39
CA LEU A 132 -0.72 18.08 -2.75
C LEU A 132 -1.04 19.36 -3.53
N ALA A 133 -0.52 20.50 -3.08
CA ALA A 133 -0.73 21.78 -3.74
C ALA A 133 -0.19 21.80 -5.18
N TYR A 134 0.94 21.12 -5.43
CA TYR A 134 1.48 20.97 -6.78
C TYR A 134 0.51 20.20 -7.69
N GLY A 135 -0.01 19.06 -7.22
CA GLY A 135 -0.99 18.27 -7.97
C GLY A 135 -2.26 19.06 -8.27
N GLN A 136 -2.76 19.82 -7.29
CA GLN A 136 -3.94 20.69 -7.48
C GLN A 136 -3.71 21.77 -8.54
N ALA A 137 -2.53 22.43 -8.53
CA ALA A 137 -2.20 23.44 -9.53
C ALA A 137 -2.11 22.85 -10.95
N VAL A 138 -1.49 21.68 -11.12
CA VAL A 138 -1.40 20.99 -12.41
C VAL A 138 -2.80 20.61 -12.94
N VAL A 139 -3.67 20.08 -12.08
CA VAL A 139 -5.05 19.74 -12.46
C VAL A 139 -5.85 20.99 -12.86
N ALA A 140 -5.72 22.08 -12.11
CA ALA A 140 -6.37 23.35 -12.44
C ALA A 140 -5.90 23.92 -13.78
N LEU A 141 -4.60 23.88 -14.06
CA LEU A 141 -4.04 24.32 -15.34
C LEU A 141 -4.49 23.44 -16.51
N ALA A 142 -4.54 22.12 -16.32
CA ALA A 142 -5.01 21.20 -17.34
C ALA A 142 -6.49 21.41 -17.69
N GLY A 143 -7.33 21.74 -16.70
CA GLY A 143 -8.75 22.03 -16.92
C GLY A 143 -9.08 23.46 -17.36
N ALA A 144 -8.10 24.37 -17.38
CA ALA A 144 -8.28 25.75 -17.85
C ALA A 144 -7.95 25.92 -19.35
N GLY A 145 -7.52 24.85 -20.02
CA GLY A 145 -7.22 24.81 -21.45
C GLY A 145 -8.39 24.34 -22.34
N ASP A 146 -9.54 24.05 -21.74
CA ASP A 146 -10.84 23.81 -22.40
C ASP A 146 -11.68 25.10 -22.41
#